data_AF-A0A839JSH8-F1
#
_entry.id   AF-A0A839JSH8-F1
#
_cell.length_a   1.000
_cell.length_b   1.000
_cell.length_c   1.000
_cell.angle_alpha   90.00
_cell.angle_beta   90.00
_cell.angle_gamma   90.00
#
_symmetry.space_group_name_H-M   'P 1'
#
loop_
_entity.id
_entity.type
_entity.pdbx_description
1 polymer ?
#
loop_
_entity_poly.entity_id
_entity_poly.type
_entity_poly.pdbx_seq_one_letter_code
_entity_poly.pdbx_strand_id
1 'polypeptide(L)'
;MKKPIMYIDMDGVLVDFTSALTKVPPEMLEKFAGEYDNIPGVFALMDPMPGALEAVDKLKEKYDLYILSSSPWENPTALGDKLAWVKKYFGGDGQENIFFRKVVFSSVKQLSRGDILIDDRTARGAAEFVGWHIHFGTPQFPDWQ
;
A
#
# COMPACT_ATOMS: atom_id res chain seq x y z
N MET A 1 17.43 20.08 7.96
CA MET A 1 17.43 19.65 6.55
C MET A 1 16.09 19.01 6.22
N LYS A 2 15.57 19.15 5.00
CA LYS A 2 14.31 18.50 4.59
C LYS A 2 14.54 16.99 4.46
N LYS A 3 13.68 16.17 5.06
CA LYS A 3 13.75 14.70 4.91
C LYS A 3 13.47 14.30 3.45
N PRO A 4 14.13 13.27 2.89
CA PRO A 4 13.78 12.76 1.56
C PRO A 4 12.36 12.16 1.56
N ILE A 5 11.65 12.31 0.45
CA ILE A 5 10.30 11.79 0.25
C ILE A 5 10.38 10.31 -0.11
N MET A 6 9.75 9.47 0.71
CA MET A 6 9.64 8.04 0.46
C MET A 6 8.17 7.66 0.30
N TYR A 7 7.83 7.11 -0.85
CA TYR A 7 6.56 6.48 -1.11
C TYR A 7 6.62 5.00 -0.74
N ILE A 8 5.55 4.52 -0.13
CA ILE A 8 5.36 3.10 0.21
C ILE A 8 4.06 2.65 -0.46
N ASP A 9 4.14 1.59 -1.28
CA ASP A 9 2.93 0.94 -1.78
C ASP A 9 2.16 0.23 -0.65
N MET A 10 0.89 -0.10 -0.91
CA MET A 10 0.12 -0.92 0.02
C MET A 10 0.24 -2.40 -0.29
N ASP A 11 -0.32 -2.87 -1.41
CA ASP A 11 -0.64 -4.28 -1.61
C ASP A 11 0.65 -5.07 -1.85
N GLY A 12 0.97 -6.04 -1.00
CA GLY A 12 2.24 -6.77 -1.07
C GLY A 12 3.42 -6.07 -0.39
N VAL A 13 3.21 -4.85 0.13
CA VAL A 13 4.25 -4.07 0.85
C VAL A 13 3.82 -3.74 2.27
N LEU A 14 2.79 -2.92 2.47
CA LEU A 14 2.22 -2.64 3.80
C LEU A 14 1.18 -3.68 4.22
N VAL A 15 0.50 -4.29 3.26
CA VAL A 15 -0.64 -5.19 3.51
C VAL A 15 -0.50 -6.49 2.76
N ASP A 16 -0.96 -7.57 3.36
CA ASP A 16 -1.09 -8.87 2.71
C ASP A 16 -2.49 -9.02 2.12
N PHE A 17 -2.59 -8.86 0.79
CA PHE A 17 -3.87 -9.03 0.08
C PHE A 17 -4.41 -10.46 0.19
N THR A 18 -3.54 -11.47 0.24
CA THR A 18 -3.96 -12.88 0.27
C THR A 18 -4.67 -13.22 1.58
N SER A 19 -4.28 -12.55 2.67
CA SER A 19 -4.92 -12.72 3.97
C SER A 19 -6.39 -12.29 3.96
N ALA A 20 -6.77 -11.30 3.14
CA ALA A 20 -8.16 -10.88 2.99
C ALA A 20 -9.04 -12.00 2.42
N LEU A 21 -8.52 -12.81 1.48
CA LEU A 21 -9.29 -13.88 0.83
C LEU A 21 -9.73 -14.96 1.82
N THR A 22 -8.99 -15.16 2.91
CA THR A 22 -9.37 -16.09 3.99
C THR A 22 -10.57 -15.63 4.81
N LYS A 23 -10.94 -14.35 4.70
CA LYS A 23 -12.03 -13.69 5.45
C LYS A 23 -13.25 -13.39 4.56
N VAL A 24 -13.11 -13.60 3.26
CA VAL A 24 -14.18 -13.41 2.28
C VAL A 24 -15.05 -14.67 2.23
N PRO A 25 -16.39 -14.55 2.20
CA PRO A 25 -17.28 -15.70 2.06
C PRO A 25 -17.01 -16.49 0.77
N PRO A 26 -17.07 -17.85 0.79
CA PRO A 26 -16.80 -18.67 -0.38
C PRO A 26 -17.63 -18.31 -1.62
N GLU A 27 -18.89 -17.92 -1.46
CA GLU A 27 -19.76 -17.50 -2.56
C GLU A 27 -19.25 -16.24 -3.28
N MET A 28 -18.58 -15.34 -2.56
CA MET A 28 -17.97 -14.15 -3.14
C MET A 28 -16.66 -14.50 -3.85
N LEU A 29 -15.89 -15.45 -3.32
CA LEU A 29 -14.70 -15.97 -4.01
C LEU A 29 -15.08 -16.66 -5.33
N GLU A 30 -16.15 -17.45 -5.35
CA GLU A 30 -16.63 -18.09 -6.59
C GLU A 30 -17.12 -17.05 -7.61
N LYS A 31 -17.93 -16.08 -7.15
CA LYS A 31 -18.48 -15.02 -8.02
C LYS A 31 -17.41 -14.16 -8.68
N PHE A 32 -16.29 -13.91 -7.99
CA PHE A 32 -15.20 -13.06 -8.46
C PHE A 32 -13.92 -13.87 -8.76
N ALA A 33 -14.06 -15.14 -9.14
CA ALA A 33 -12.93 -16.00 -9.43
C ALA A 33 -11.99 -15.37 -10.49
N GLY A 34 -10.73 -15.15 -10.11
CA GLY A 34 -9.72 -14.50 -10.97
C GLY A 34 -9.72 -12.97 -10.94
N GLU A 35 -10.71 -12.35 -10.28
CA GLU A 35 -10.87 -10.89 -10.15
C GLU A 35 -11.18 -10.52 -8.69
N TYR A 36 -10.45 -11.13 -7.75
CA TYR A 36 -10.72 -10.97 -6.32
C TYR A 36 -10.57 -9.53 -5.82
N ASP A 37 -9.77 -8.71 -6.52
CA ASP A 37 -9.63 -7.28 -6.28
C ASP A 37 -10.92 -6.50 -6.58
N ASN A 38 -11.86 -7.07 -7.33
CA ASN A 38 -13.18 -6.49 -7.59
C ASN A 38 -14.23 -6.80 -6.51
N ILE A 39 -13.89 -7.60 -5.50
CA ILE A 39 -14.80 -7.91 -4.38
C ILE A 39 -15.02 -6.64 -3.53
N PRO A 40 -16.26 -6.16 -3.36
CA PRO A 40 -16.53 -5.00 -2.52
C PRO A 40 -16.12 -5.25 -1.07
N GLY A 41 -15.41 -4.31 -0.44
CA GLY A 41 -14.96 -4.41 0.95
C GLY A 41 -13.69 -5.23 1.17
N VAL A 42 -13.15 -5.91 0.15
CA VAL A 42 -12.04 -6.87 0.32
C VAL A 42 -10.79 -6.22 0.90
N PHE A 43 -10.48 -4.99 0.48
CA PHE A 43 -9.27 -4.29 0.90
C PHE A 43 -9.31 -3.90 2.38
N ALA A 44 -10.50 -3.78 3.00
CA ALA A 44 -10.61 -3.49 4.42
C ALA A 44 -10.24 -4.71 5.30
N LEU A 45 -10.22 -5.91 4.71
CA LEU A 45 -9.98 -7.18 5.39
C LEU A 45 -8.50 -7.60 5.43
N MET A 46 -7.62 -6.89 4.73
CA MET A 46 -6.20 -7.23 4.65
C MET A 46 -5.52 -7.12 6.02
N ASP A 47 -4.59 -8.04 6.31
CA ASP A 47 -3.70 -7.91 7.45
C ASP A 47 -2.46 -7.08 7.10
N PRO A 48 -1.79 -6.47 8.09
CA PRO A 48 -0.47 -5.88 7.87
C PRO A 48 0.52 -6.94 7.40
N MET A 49 1.38 -6.55 6.46
CA MET A 49 2.54 -7.36 6.10
C MET A 49 3.48 -7.48 7.31
N PRO A 50 4.06 -8.67 7.60
CA PRO A 50 4.94 -8.83 8.75
C PRO A 50 6.09 -7.82 8.79
N GLY A 51 6.27 -7.16 9.94
CA GLY A 51 7.31 -6.14 10.13
C GLY A 51 7.02 -4.76 9.52
N ALA A 52 5.94 -4.61 8.75
CA ALA A 52 5.65 -3.35 8.04
C ALA A 52 5.41 -2.18 9.00
N LEU A 53 4.63 -2.39 10.07
CA LEU A 53 4.30 -1.32 11.01
C LEU A 53 5.54 -0.85 11.77
N GLU A 54 6.39 -1.79 12.21
CA GLU A 54 7.65 -1.51 12.89
C GLU A 54 8.67 -0.83 11.98
N ALA A 55 8.74 -1.25 10.71
CA ALA A 55 9.63 -0.63 9.73
C ALA A 55 9.19 0.81 9.42
N VAL A 56 7.90 1.05 9.23
CA VAL A 56 7.34 2.40 9.04
C VAL A 56 7.64 3.30 10.25
N ASP A 57 7.50 2.78 11.47
CA ASP A 57 7.84 3.53 12.68
C ASP A 57 9.31 3.96 12.73
N LYS A 58 10.24 3.11 12.29
CA LYS A 58 11.67 3.45 12.19
C LYS A 58 11.97 4.41 11.04
N LEU A 59 11.31 4.24 9.90
CA LEU A 59 11.55 5.02 8.68
C LEU A 59 11.07 6.47 8.83
N LYS A 60 10.01 6.72 9.61
CA LYS A 60 9.46 8.08 9.81
C LYS A 60 10.48 9.05 10.40
N GLU A 61 11.47 8.54 11.13
CA GLU A 61 12.54 9.37 11.71
C GLU A 61 13.50 9.91 10.65
N LYS A 62 13.66 9.20 9.53
CA LYS A 62 14.62 9.52 8.47
C LYS A 62 13.99 10.12 7.22
N TYR A 63 12.75 9.76 6.92
CA TYR A 63 12.07 10.10 5.67
C TYR A 63 10.75 10.84 5.90
N ASP A 64 10.32 11.61 4.89
CA ASP A 64 8.95 12.12 4.82
C ASP A 64 8.10 11.08 4.09
N LEU A 65 7.34 10.31 4.86
CA LEU A 65 6.62 9.13 4.36
C LEU A 65 5.28 9.50 3.74
N TYR A 66 4.98 8.87 2.61
CA TYR A 66 3.69 8.92 1.92
C TYR A 66 3.29 7.51 1.51
N ILE A 67 1.97 7.26 1.44
CA ILE A 67 1.44 6.07 0.78
C ILE A 67 1.17 6.42 -0.68
N LEU A 68 1.61 5.57 -1.61
CA LEU A 68 1.30 5.67 -3.02
C LEU A 68 0.74 4.34 -3.52
N SER A 69 -0.58 4.22 -3.55
CA SER A 69 -1.26 2.97 -3.92
C SER A 69 -2.12 3.16 -5.16
N SER A 70 -2.33 2.08 -5.91
CA SER A 70 -3.35 2.01 -6.95
C SER A 70 -4.59 1.30 -6.41
N SER A 71 -5.76 1.64 -6.97
CA SER A 71 -6.99 0.89 -6.76
C SER A 71 -7.51 0.35 -8.09
N PRO A 72 -8.10 -0.85 -8.10
CA PRO A 72 -8.77 -1.38 -9.28
C PRO A 72 -9.93 -0.47 -9.70
N TRP A 73 -10.13 -0.35 -11.01
CA TRP A 73 -11.11 0.56 -11.60
C TRP A 73 -12.55 0.11 -11.34
N GLU A 74 -12.79 -1.21 -11.38
CA GLU A 74 -14.12 -1.80 -11.27
C GLU A 74 -14.59 -1.97 -9.81
N ASN A 75 -13.74 -1.70 -8.82
CA ASN A 75 -14.10 -1.77 -7.40
C ASN A 75 -14.31 -0.36 -6.80
N PRO A 76 -15.56 0.12 -6.69
CA PRO A 76 -15.83 1.46 -6.15
C PRO A 76 -15.49 1.60 -4.66
N THR A 77 -15.37 0.48 -3.92
CA THR A 77 -15.06 0.50 -2.47
C THR A 77 -13.57 0.55 -2.18
N ALA A 78 -12.72 0.13 -3.11
CA ALA A 78 -11.30 -0.11 -2.87
C ALA A 78 -10.52 1.10 -2.31
N LEU A 79 -10.76 2.31 -2.83
CA LEU A 79 -10.12 3.54 -2.32
C LEU A 79 -10.50 3.82 -0.86
N GLY A 80 -11.79 3.71 -0.55
CA GLY A 80 -12.32 3.92 0.79
C GLY A 80 -11.80 2.89 1.77
N ASP A 81 -11.78 1.62 1.36
CA ASP A 81 -11.31 0.49 2.14
C ASP A 81 -9.82 0.61 2.49
N LYS A 82 -8.98 0.94 1.50
CA LYS A 82 -7.54 1.18 1.71
C LYS A 82 -7.31 2.34 2.68
N LEU A 83 -8.06 3.44 2.51
CA LEU A 83 -7.96 4.57 3.44
C LEU A 83 -8.43 4.20 4.85
N ALA A 84 -9.51 3.42 4.98
CA ALA A 84 -9.98 2.92 6.27
C ALA A 84 -8.95 2.00 6.94
N TRP A 85 -8.25 1.17 6.16
CA TRP A 85 -7.15 0.35 6.64
C TRP A 85 -6.01 1.23 7.21
N VAL A 86 -5.59 2.26 6.48
CA VAL A 86 -4.54 3.20 6.95
C VAL A 86 -4.95 3.87 8.26
N LYS A 87 -6.21 4.31 8.38
CA LYS A 87 -6.74 4.90 9.61
C LYS A 87 -6.74 3.88 10.75
N LYS A 88 -7.13 2.63 10.49
CA LYS A 88 -7.16 1.57 11.50
C LYS A 88 -5.78 1.30 12.12
N TYR A 89 -4.73 1.22 11.31
CA TYR A 89 -3.41 0.78 11.76
C TYR A 89 -2.44 1.91 12.11
N PHE A 90 -2.64 3.12 11.58
CA PHE A 90 -1.72 4.24 11.80
C PHE A 90 -2.30 5.37 12.65
N GLY A 91 -3.45 5.20 13.30
CA GLY A 91 -3.94 6.14 14.31
C GLY A 91 -5.05 7.08 13.84
N GLY A 92 -6.10 6.56 13.20
CA GLY A 92 -7.35 7.30 12.98
C GLY A 92 -7.28 8.42 11.96
N ASP A 93 -8.13 9.44 12.18
CA ASP A 93 -8.46 10.52 11.24
C ASP A 93 -7.67 11.81 11.44
N GLY A 94 -6.88 11.93 12.51
CA GLY A 94 -6.22 13.17 12.89
C GLY A 94 -4.72 13.18 12.62
N GLN A 95 -4.04 14.20 13.16
CA GLN A 95 -2.61 14.43 12.97
C GLN A 95 -1.72 13.41 13.68
N GLU A 96 -2.27 12.65 14.62
CA GLU A 96 -1.65 11.49 15.24
C GLU A 96 -1.36 10.38 14.22
N ASN A 97 -2.10 10.35 13.11
CA ASN A 97 -1.81 9.48 11.99
C ASN A 97 -0.65 10.03 11.15
N ILE A 98 0.45 9.28 11.10
CA ILE A 98 1.65 9.65 10.33
C ILE A 98 1.37 9.87 8.83
N PHE A 99 0.29 9.25 8.32
CA PHE A 99 -0.16 9.38 6.94
C PHE A 99 -1.35 10.34 6.77
N PHE A 100 -1.69 11.12 7.79
CA PHE A 100 -2.74 12.14 7.68
C PHE A 100 -2.44 13.11 6.53
N ARG A 101 -3.33 13.13 5.52
CA ARG A 101 -3.16 13.88 4.26
C ARG A 101 -1.91 13.50 3.45
N LYS A 102 -1.39 12.28 3.62
CA LYS A 102 -0.23 11.74 2.90
C LYS A 102 -0.51 10.41 2.20
N VAL A 103 -1.78 10.11 1.93
CA VAL A 103 -2.20 8.97 1.12
C VAL A 103 -2.53 9.45 -0.28
N VAL A 104 -1.84 8.90 -1.28
CA VAL A 104 -2.03 9.23 -2.69
C VAL A 104 -2.52 7.99 -3.42
N PHE A 105 -3.64 8.11 -4.11
CA PHE A 105 -4.14 7.07 -5.00
C PHE A 105 -3.84 7.45 -6.44
N SER A 106 -3.04 6.63 -7.12
CA SER A 106 -2.66 6.83 -8.52
C SER A 106 -2.48 5.51 -9.24
N SER A 107 -3.03 5.39 -10.45
CA SER A 107 -2.77 4.27 -11.36
C SER A 107 -1.49 4.45 -12.18
N VAL A 108 -0.80 5.58 -12.00
CA VAL A 108 0.42 5.99 -12.73
C VAL A 108 1.43 6.60 -11.76
N LYS A 109 2.23 5.74 -11.13
CA LYS A 109 3.15 6.10 -10.03
C LYS A 109 4.30 6.99 -10.48
N GLN A 110 4.73 6.91 -11.74
CA GLN A 110 5.82 7.72 -12.29
C GLN A 110 5.51 9.23 -12.35
N LEU A 111 4.23 9.63 -12.23
CA LEU A 111 3.85 11.05 -12.16
C LEU A 111 4.09 11.65 -10.77
N SER A 112 4.23 10.84 -9.73
CA SER A 112 4.53 11.30 -8.38
C SER A 112 6.01 11.67 -8.26
N ARG A 113 6.29 12.85 -7.72
CA ARG A 113 7.67 13.32 -7.47
C ARG A 113 8.11 12.93 -6.07
N GLY A 114 9.10 12.04 -5.97
CA GLY A 114 9.73 11.65 -4.71
C GLY A 114 11.14 11.10 -4.92
N ASP A 115 11.81 10.78 -3.82
CA ASP A 115 13.20 10.31 -3.85
C ASP A 115 13.27 8.78 -3.88
N ILE A 116 12.32 8.09 -3.24
CA ILE A 116 12.27 6.63 -3.12
C ILE A 116 10.83 6.13 -3.29
N LEU A 117 10.65 4.96 -3.93
CA LEU A 117 9.42 4.20 -3.98
C LEU A 117 9.70 2.76 -3.53
N ILE A 118 9.02 2.27 -2.49
CA ILE A 118 9.00 0.86 -2.10
C ILE A 118 7.74 0.23 -2.70
N ASP A 119 7.91 -0.73 -3.60
CA ASP A 119 6.82 -1.34 -4.37
C ASP A 119 7.18 -2.78 -4.76
N ASP A 120 6.25 -3.72 -4.65
CA ASP A 120 6.42 -5.14 -4.98
C ASP A 120 6.38 -5.41 -6.49
N ARG A 121 6.00 -4.40 -7.30
CA ARG A 121 5.79 -4.53 -8.74
C ARG A 121 6.65 -3.54 -9.52
N THR A 122 6.77 -3.85 -10.81
CA THR A 122 7.32 -2.96 -11.83
C THR A 122 6.22 -2.30 -12.68
N ALA A 123 4.95 -2.62 -12.41
CA ALA A 123 3.80 -2.16 -13.18
C ALA A 123 3.30 -0.79 -12.71
N ARG A 124 2.30 -0.24 -13.44
CA ARG A 124 1.59 1.00 -13.08
C ARG A 124 2.52 2.21 -12.85
N GLY A 125 3.64 2.27 -13.57
CA GLY A 125 4.59 3.37 -13.45
C GLY A 125 5.69 3.17 -12.41
N ALA A 126 5.75 2.02 -11.71
CA ALA A 126 6.77 1.78 -10.69
C ALA A 126 8.17 1.63 -11.33
N ALA A 127 8.29 0.92 -12.46
CA ALA A 127 9.56 0.79 -13.18
C ALA A 127 10.09 2.11 -13.73
N GLU A 128 9.18 3.03 -14.08
CA GLU A 128 9.50 4.35 -14.62
C GLU A 128 9.60 5.43 -13.54
N PHE A 129 9.50 5.05 -12.26
CA PHE A 129 9.63 6.00 -11.16
C PHE A 129 11.01 6.66 -11.20
N VAL A 130 11.05 8.00 -11.21
CA VAL A 130 12.30 8.76 -11.40
C VAL A 130 13.24 8.64 -10.21
N GLY A 131 12.68 8.50 -9.00
CA GLY A 131 13.47 8.23 -7.80
C GLY A 131 13.96 6.78 -7.75
N TRP A 132 14.54 6.37 -6.63
CA TRP A 132 14.99 5.00 -6.47
C TRP A 132 13.81 4.06 -6.19
N HIS A 133 13.57 3.11 -7.10
CA HIS A 133 12.63 2.02 -6.87
C HIS A 133 13.31 0.88 -6.08
N ILE A 134 12.81 0.65 -4.86
CA ILE A 134 13.11 -0.53 -4.04
C ILE A 134 12.06 -1.59 -4.40
N HIS A 135 12.47 -2.59 -5.16
CA HIS A 135 11.61 -3.69 -5.59
C HIS A 135 11.46 -4.70 -4.44
N PHE A 136 10.40 -4.52 -3.66
CA PHE A 136 10.10 -5.32 -2.48
C PHE A 136 9.70 -6.75 -2.85
N GLY A 137 10.00 -7.73 -1.99
CA GLY A 137 9.78 -9.16 -2.27
C GLY A 137 10.82 -9.80 -3.20
N THR A 138 11.88 -9.08 -3.58
CA THR A 138 12.99 -9.63 -4.40
C THR A 138 14.14 -10.11 -3.52
N PRO A 139 15.12 -10.90 -4.03
CA PRO A 139 16.25 -11.35 -3.22
C PRO A 139 17.08 -10.23 -2.56
N GLN A 140 17.05 -9.02 -3.13
CA GLN A 140 17.75 -7.85 -2.54
C GLN A 140 16.95 -7.20 -1.41
N PHE A 141 15.62 -7.22 -1.49
CA PHE A 141 14.69 -6.64 -0.53
C PHE A 141 13.54 -7.62 -0.27
N PRO A 142 13.80 -8.76 0.38
CA PRO A 142 12.83 -9.86 0.45
C PRO A 142 11.63 -9.55 1.33
N ASP A 143 11.85 -8.78 2.40
CA ASP A 143 10.85 -8.41 3.39
C ASP A 143 11.29 -7.13 4.14
N TRP A 144 10.65 -6.84 5.28
CA TRP A 144 10.91 -5.68 6.12
C TRP A 144 12.05 -5.85 7.15
N GLN A 145 12.73 -6.99 7.20
CA GLN A 145 13.77 -7.29 8.20
C GLN A 145 15.19 -6.85 7.79
#